data_AF-A0A7X9PKA7-F1
#
_entry.id   AF-A0A7X9PKA7-F1
#
_cell.length_a   1.000
_cell.length_b   1.000
_cell.length_c   1.000
_cell.angle_alpha   90.00
_cell.angle_beta   90.00
_cell.angle_gamma   90.00
#
_symmetry.space_group_name_H-M   'P 1'
#
loop_
_entity.id
_entity.type
_entity.pdbx_description
1 polymer ?
#
loop_
_entity_poly.entity_id
_entity_poly.type
_entity_poly.pdbx_seq_one_letter_code
_entity_poly.pdbx_strand_id
1 'polypeptide(L)' 'QANSPILTGANFNHSSLQNTFFEVVNFKGAFGNYDWTSGWANFDPQNTNY' A
#
# COMPACT_ATOMS: atom_id res chain seq x y z
N GLN A 1 4.62 -0.44 -15.27
CA GLN A 1 3.96 0.25 -14.14
C GLN A 1 3.54 1.67 -14.50
N ALA A 2 4.38 2.47 -15.19
CA ALA A 2 3.96 3.77 -15.74
C ALA A 2 2.68 3.61 -16.59
N ASN A 3 1.64 4.41 -16.32
CA ASN A 3 0.30 4.37 -16.92
C ASN A 3 -0.70 3.35 -16.35
N SER A 4 -0.39 2.68 -15.24
CA SER A 4 -1.39 1.82 -14.59
C SER A 4 -2.48 2.68 -13.90
N PRO A 5 -3.79 2.48 -14.19
CA PRO A 5 -4.89 3.26 -13.62
C PRO A 5 -5.04 3.16 -12.09
N ILE A 6 -4.33 2.23 -11.47
CA ILE A 6 -4.28 2.01 -10.02
C ILE A 6 -3.24 2.88 -9.31
N LEU A 7 -2.30 3.49 -10.04
CA LEU A 7 -1.34 4.44 -9.47
C LEU A 7 -1.95 5.82 -9.18
N THR A 8 -3.17 6.05 -9.68
CA THR A 8 -3.91 7.31 -9.55
C THR A 8 -5.36 7.04 -9.18
N GLY A 9 -6.02 8.00 -8.55
CA GLY A 9 -7.47 7.95 -8.32
C GLY A 9 -7.90 7.26 -7.03
N ALA A 10 -7.01 7.14 -6.04
CA ALA A 10 -7.47 6.96 -4.67
C ALA A 10 -8.29 8.20 -4.22
N ASN A 11 -9.33 7.98 -3.42
CA ASN A 11 -10.22 9.04 -2.96
C ASN A 11 -10.46 8.88 -1.46
N PHE A 12 -10.02 9.87 -0.69
CA PHE A 12 -10.13 9.93 0.77
C PHE A 12 -11.10 11.02 1.24
N ASN A 13 -11.97 11.51 0.35
CA ASN A 13 -12.84 12.65 0.65
C ASN A 13 -14.00 12.30 1.61
N HIS A 14 -14.19 11.02 1.92
CA HIS A 14 -15.20 10.60 2.88
C HIS A 14 -14.85 11.13 4.29
N SER A 15 -15.83 11.71 4.99
CA SER A 15 -15.60 12.41 6.27
C SER A 15 -14.94 11.55 7.34
N SER A 16 -15.22 10.24 7.37
CA SER A 16 -14.58 9.33 8.33
C SER A 16 -13.07 9.11 8.09
N LEU A 17 -12.59 9.40 6.88
CA LEU A 17 -11.18 9.25 6.49
C LEU A 17 -10.39 10.55 6.65
N GLN A 18 -11.08 11.67 6.90
CA GLN A 18 -10.48 13.00 7.05
C GLN A 18 -9.95 13.22 8.48
N ASN A 19 -9.07 12.32 8.94
CA ASN A 19 -8.44 12.42 10.24
C ASN A 19 -6.97 11.97 10.15
N THR A 20 -6.16 12.35 11.14
CA THR A 20 -4.69 12.15 11.11
C THR A 20 -4.24 10.70 11.35
N PHE A 21 -5.15 9.77 11.62
CA PHE A 21 -4.82 8.35 11.76
C PHE A 21 -4.44 7.71 10.42
N PHE A 22 -5.03 8.18 9.32
CA PHE A 22 -4.81 7.62 8.00
C PHE A 22 -3.79 8.43 7.21
N GLU A 23 -2.86 7.73 6.57
CA GLU A 23 -2.01 8.31 5.53
C GLU A 23 -2.78 8.35 4.20
N VAL A 24 -2.77 9.52 3.55
CA VAL A 24 -3.40 9.71 2.25
C VAL A 24 -2.39 9.48 1.14
N VAL A 25 -2.64 8.48 0.30
CA VAL A 25 -1.79 8.11 -0.85
C VAL A 25 -2.56 8.23 -2.17
N ASN A 26 -1.87 8.33 -3.31
CA ASN A 26 -2.54 8.51 -4.61
C ASN A 26 -2.96 7.19 -5.30
N PHE A 27 -2.42 6.06 -4.84
CA PHE A 27 -2.65 4.75 -5.44
C PHE A 27 -3.72 3.94 -4.68
N LYS A 28 -4.35 3.00 -5.37
CA LYS A 28 -5.36 2.10 -4.79
C LYS A 28 -4.76 0.73 -4.52
N GLY A 29 -4.75 0.29 -3.26
CA GLY A 29 -4.24 -1.03 -2.86
C GLY A 29 -2.75 -1.03 -2.49
N ALA A 30 -2.13 -2.21 -2.48
CA ALA A 30 -0.72 -2.42 -2.13
C ALA A 30 0.23 -2.07 -3.30
N PHE A 31 0.20 -0.82 -3.78
CA PHE A 31 1.05 -0.35 -4.87
C PHE A 31 1.95 0.81 -4.41
N GLY A 32 2.84 1.27 -5.30
CA GLY A 32 3.84 2.29 -4.97
C GLY A 32 5.23 1.68 -4.80
N ASN A 33 6.17 2.47 -4.28
CA ASN A 33 7.56 2.05 -4.11
C ASN A 33 7.86 1.54 -2.70
N TYR A 34 6.89 1.63 -1.79
CA TYR A 34 7.04 1.20 -0.41
C TYR A 34 6.50 -0.21 -0.23
N ASP A 35 7.36 -1.11 0.22
CA ASP A 35 6.95 -2.45 0.63
C ASP A 35 6.47 -2.43 2.09
N TRP A 36 5.16 -2.30 2.27
CA TRP A 36 4.54 -2.32 3.59
C TRP A 36 4.58 -3.70 4.27
N THR A 37 4.88 -4.77 3.53
CA THR A 37 4.97 -6.12 4.08
C THR A 37 6.35 -6.42 4.65
N SER A 38 7.36 -5.62 4.30
CA SER A 38 8.74 -5.78 4.75
C SER A 38 8.82 -5.84 6.28
N GLY A 39 9.37 -6.93 6.81
CA GLY A 39 9.51 -7.17 8.25
C GLY A 39 8.23 -7.68 8.96
N TRP A 40 7.06 -7.59 8.32
CA TRP A 40 5.81 -8.13 8.85
C TRP A 40 5.48 -9.51 8.31
N ALA A 41 5.73 -9.72 7.01
CA ALA A 41 5.50 -10.98 6.33
C ALA A 41 6.80 -11.47 5.71
N ASN A 42 6.92 -12.79 5.65
CA ASN A 42 8.01 -13.45 4.96
C ASN A 42 7.45 -14.29 3.82
N PHE A 43 7.86 -13.97 2.60
CA PHE A 43 7.44 -14.66 1.37
C PHE A 43 8.54 -15.53 0.76
N ASP A 44 9.60 -15.82 1.53
CA ASP A 44 10.68 -16.71 1.12
C ASP A 44 10.69 -18.01 1.95
N PRO A 45 9.70 -18.90 1.73
CA PRO A 45 9.62 -20.14 2.49
C PRO A 45 10.69 -21.16 2.09
N GLN A 46 11.32 -21.00 0.91
CA GLN A 46 12.37 -21.90 0.45
C GLN A 46 13.70 -21.63 1.16
N ASN A 47 14.00 -20.37 1.47
CA ASN A 47 15.29 -20.02 2.09
C ASN A 47 15.18 -19.69 3.60
N THR A 48 13.97 -19.50 4.15
CA THR A 48 13.81 -19.18 5.58
C THR A 48 13.68 -20.42 6.44
N ASN A 49 14.48 -20.48 7.50
CA ASN A 49 14.37 -21.52 8.53
C ASN A 49 13.34 -21.09 9.60
N TYR A 50 12.25 -21.85 9.71
CA TYR A 50 11.12 -21.58 10.63
C TYR A 50 11.24 -22.36 11.94
#